data_AF-A0A8S8YJN9-F1
#
_entry.id   AF-A0A8S8YJN9-F1
#
_cell.length_a   1.000
_cell.length_b   1.000
_cell.length_c   1.000
_cell.angle_alpha   90.00
_cell.angle_beta   90.00
_cell.angle_gamma   90.00
#
_symmetry.space_group_name_H-M   'P 1'
#
loop_
_entity.id
_entity.type
_entity.pdbx_description
1 polymer ?
#
loop_
_entity_poly.entity_id
_entity_poly.type
_entity_poly.pdbx_seq_one_letter_code
_entity_poly.pdbx_strand_id
1 'polypeptide(L)'
;MSITVHDLFHLEPRKISTKQGKISIGDNRPGLLRRQDLKHIRRGLERADLLICISEATAEEARKLWPKKSIAVVPHGIDVEGYDPIAYPLPKPEGLDYTKSIFPFCGRKNLASGWNFSSRC
;
A
#
# COMPACT_ATOMS: atom_id res chain seq x y z
N MET A 1 -17.00 4.79 16.55
CA MET A 1 -16.76 4.98 15.09
C MET A 1 -15.44 4.32 14.71
N SER A 2 -15.43 3.48 13.67
CA SER A 2 -14.24 2.77 13.19
C SER A 2 -13.72 3.35 11.87
N ILE A 3 -12.41 3.29 11.65
CA ILE A 3 -11.76 3.70 10.40
C ILE A 3 -10.88 2.57 9.88
N THR A 4 -10.99 2.25 8.59
CA THR A 4 -10.14 1.28 7.92
C THR A 4 -8.87 1.96 7.39
N VAL A 5 -7.72 1.43 7.78
CA VAL A 5 -6.39 1.92 7.45
C VAL A 5 -5.70 0.90 6.55
N HIS A 6 -5.53 1.29 5.29
CA HIS A 6 -4.80 0.48 4.31
C HIS A 6 -3.28 0.73 4.43
N ASP A 7 -2.90 2.00 4.49
CA ASP A 7 -1.50 2.42 4.46
C ASP A 7 -1.27 3.68 5.31
N LEU A 8 -0.16 3.71 6.05
CA LEU A 8 0.23 4.83 6.92
C LEU A 8 1.42 5.64 6.39
N PHE A 9 2.05 5.21 5.30
CA PHE A 9 3.30 5.80 4.80
C PHE A 9 3.17 7.28 4.35
N HIS A 10 1.96 7.75 4.06
CA HIS A 10 1.71 9.16 3.76
C HIS A 10 1.66 10.05 5.01
N LEU A 11 1.29 9.46 6.16
CA LEU A 11 1.14 10.19 7.43
C LEU A 11 2.46 10.29 8.17
N GLU A 12 3.38 9.36 7.93
CA GLU A 12 4.72 9.38 8.50
C GLU A 12 5.77 9.17 7.40
N PRO A 13 6.13 10.24 6.67
CA PRO A 13 7.26 10.21 5.76
C PRO A 13 8.53 9.84 6.52
N ARG A 14 9.23 8.80 6.07
CA ARG A 14 10.44 8.28 6.75
C ARG A 14 11.56 7.97 5.78
N LYS A 15 12.79 8.06 6.26
CA LYS A 15 13.99 7.65 5.50
C LYS A 15 14.45 6.30 6.02
N ILE A 16 14.41 5.28 5.16
CA ILE A 16 14.94 3.96 5.48
C ILE A 16 16.34 3.84 4.87
N SER A 17 17.32 3.41 5.67
CA SER A 17 18.66 3.10 5.19
C SER A 17 18.72 1.62 4.81
N THR A 18 18.84 1.32 3.53
CA THR A 18 19.11 -0.04 3.03
C THR A 18 20.58 -0.16 2.62
N LYS A 19 21.06 -1.39 2.42
CA LYS A 19 22.44 -1.66 1.94
C LYS A 19 22.75 -0.99 0.58
N GLN A 20 21.72 -0.58 -0.15
CA GLN A 20 21.79 0.05 -1.47
C GLN A 20 21.58 1.57 -1.44
N GLY A 21 21.38 2.17 -0.26
CA GLY A 21 21.23 3.62 -0.10
C GLY A 21 20.09 4.05 0.84
N LYS A 22 19.90 5.37 0.99
CA LYS A 22 18.78 5.93 1.77
C LYS A 22 17.56 6.10 0.85
N ILE A 23 16.51 5.34 1.11
CA ILE A 23 15.22 5.44 0.40
C ILE A 23 14.30 6.35 1.22
N SER A 24 13.78 7.41 0.60
CA SER A 24 12.75 8.25 1.22
C SER A 24 11.37 7.68 0.87
N ILE A 25 10.61 7.31 1.90
CA ILE A 25 9.24 6.82 1.77
C ILE A 25 8.30 7.96 2.14
N GLY A 26 7.36 8.27 1.24
CA GLY A 26 6.46 9.41 1.39
C GLY A 26 7.11 10.76 1.01
N ASP A 27 6.32 11.83 1.07
CA ASP A 27 6.79 13.20 0.81
C ASP A 27 7.15 13.89 2.14
N ASN A 28 8.43 14.17 2.33
CA ASN A 28 8.94 14.86 3.53
C ASN A 28 8.65 16.37 3.51
N ARG A 29 8.28 16.96 2.37
CA ARG A 29 7.96 18.39 2.22
C ARG A 29 6.65 18.59 1.44
N PRO A 30 5.52 18.10 1.98
CA PRO A 30 4.23 18.29 1.33
C PRO A 30 3.91 19.78 1.18
N GLY A 31 3.35 20.15 0.02
CA GLY A 31 2.81 21.49 -0.23
C GLY A 31 1.68 21.85 0.75
N LEU A 32 1.27 23.13 0.75
CA LEU A 32 0.34 23.68 1.75
C LEU A 32 -1.00 22.91 1.83
N LEU A 33 -1.59 22.60 0.67
CA LEU A 33 -2.84 21.83 0.58
C LEU A 33 -2.69 20.42 1.16
N ARG A 34 -1.60 19.72 0.78
CA ARG A 34 -1.31 18.36 1.24
C ARG A 34 -1.08 18.32 2.75
N ARG A 35 -0.50 19.37 3.35
CA ARG A 35 -0.38 19.49 4.82
C ARG A 35 -1.72 19.62 5.52
N GLN A 36 -2.66 20.38 4.93
CA GLN A 36 -4.00 20.56 5.48
C GLN A 36 -4.74 19.22 5.49
N ASP A 37 -4.71 18.49 4.37
CA ASP A 37 -5.30 17.15 4.25
C ASP A 37 -4.71 16.19 5.27
N LEU A 38 -3.38 16.13 5.40
CA LEU A 38 -2.72 15.27 6.37
C LEU A 38 -3.13 15.59 7.82
N LYS A 39 -3.33 16.89 8.15
CA LYS A 39 -3.86 17.28 9.47
C LYS A 39 -5.29 16.79 9.67
N HIS A 40 -6.15 16.88 8.65
CA HIS A 40 -7.52 16.39 8.74
C HIS A 40 -7.59 14.87 8.88
N ILE A 41 -6.78 14.13 8.11
CA ILE A 41 -6.68 12.68 8.20
C ILE A 41 -6.20 12.27 9.59
N ARG A 42 -5.13 12.89 10.11
CA ARG A 42 -4.63 12.61 11.48
C ARG A 42 -5.70 12.86 12.54
N ARG A 43 -6.40 14.00 12.50
CA ARG A 43 -7.51 14.28 13.43
C ARG A 43 -8.65 13.27 13.31
N GLY A 44 -8.94 12.79 12.10
CA GLY A 44 -9.93 11.74 11.89
C GLY A 44 -9.55 10.44 12.59
N LEU A 45 -8.31 10.00 12.39
CA LEU A 45 -7.75 8.82 13.03
C LEU A 45 -7.67 8.97 14.55
N GLU A 46 -7.27 10.14 15.06
CA GLU A 46 -7.23 10.46 16.49
C GLU A 46 -8.59 10.45 17.18
N ARG A 47 -9.70 10.66 16.46
CA ARG A 47 -11.05 10.57 17.03
C ARG A 47 -11.69 9.19 16.91
N ALA A 48 -11.18 8.30 16.06
CA ALA A 48 -11.74 6.96 15.89
C ALA A 48 -11.53 6.08 17.12
N ASP A 49 -12.52 5.29 17.50
CA ASP A 49 -12.41 4.37 18.64
C ASP A 49 -11.66 3.09 18.27
N LEU A 50 -11.72 2.71 16.99
CA LEU A 50 -11.11 1.49 16.43
C LEU A 50 -10.45 1.79 15.09
N LEU A 51 -9.20 1.32 14.92
CA LEU A 51 -8.50 1.28 13.64
C LEU A 51 -8.50 -0.14 13.09
N ILE A 52 -9.03 -0.34 11.88
CA ILE A 52 -9.03 -1.64 11.20
C ILE A 52 -7.88 -1.64 10.20
N CYS A 53 -6.85 -2.44 10.46
CA CYS A 53 -5.66 -2.56 9.63
C CYS A 53 -5.77 -3.77 8.69
N ILE A 54 -5.27 -3.62 7.46
CA ILE A 54 -5.36 -4.65 6.42
C ILE A 54 -4.28 -5.73 6.54
N SER A 55 -3.25 -5.49 7.35
CA SER A 55 -2.12 -6.38 7.57
C SER A 55 -1.52 -6.14 8.95
N GLU A 56 -0.82 -7.13 9.48
CA GLU A 56 -0.11 -7.00 10.76
C GLU A 56 0.98 -5.91 10.69
N ALA A 57 1.66 -5.79 9.54
CA ALA A 57 2.66 -4.75 9.32
C ALA A 57 2.06 -3.34 9.45
N THR A 58 0.89 -3.09 8.86
CA THR A 58 0.18 -1.81 9.03
C THR A 58 -0.26 -1.60 10.48
N ALA A 59 -0.67 -2.67 11.17
CA ALA A 59 -1.11 -2.61 12.57
C ALA A 59 0.01 -2.27 13.54
N GLU A 60 1.22 -2.80 13.33
CA GLU A 60 2.40 -2.44 14.13
C GLU A 60 2.74 -0.96 14.03
N GLU A 61 2.72 -0.40 12.82
CA GLU A 61 2.95 1.03 12.61
C GLU A 61 1.82 1.86 13.25
N ALA A 62 0.56 1.42 13.14
CA ALA A 62 -0.58 2.06 13.79
C ALA A 62 -0.45 2.07 15.32
N ARG A 63 0.03 0.98 15.93
CA ARG A 63 0.28 0.86 17.38
C ARG A 63 1.36 1.84 17.85
N LYS A 64 2.39 2.07 17.05
CA LYS A 64 3.45 3.06 17.37
C LYS A 64 2.91 4.49 17.36
N LEU A 65 2.07 4.81 16.38
CA LEU A 65 1.48 6.15 16.22
C LEU A 65 0.36 6.43 17.24
N TRP A 66 -0.48 5.43 17.54
CA TRP A 66 -1.62 5.57 18.46
C TRP A 66 -1.65 4.42 19.48
N PRO A 67 -0.80 4.44 20.51
CA PRO A 67 -0.67 3.34 21.47
C PRO A 67 -1.92 3.12 22.34
N LYS A 68 -2.81 4.12 22.43
CA LYS A 68 -4.01 4.08 23.26
C LYS A 68 -5.27 3.63 22.50
N LYS A 69 -5.18 3.34 21.20
CA LYS A 69 -6.35 2.97 20.38
C LYS A 69 -6.49 1.47 20.23
N SER A 70 -7.74 1.02 20.18
CA SER A 70 -8.05 -0.34 19.77
C SER A 70 -7.71 -0.53 18.30
N ILE A 71 -7.03 -1.63 17.98
CA ILE A 71 -6.63 -1.99 16.62
C ILE A 71 -7.09 -3.41 16.34
N ALA A 72 -7.72 -3.61 15.19
CA ALA A 72 -8.11 -4.93 14.68
C ALA A 72 -7.45 -5.16 13.32
N VAL A 73 -7.02 -6.39 13.04
CA VAL A 73 -6.44 -6.76 11.75
C VAL A 73 -7.46 -7.58 10.98
N VAL A 74 -7.81 -7.10 9.79
CA VAL A 74 -8.73 -7.76 8.86
C VAL A 74 -8.03 -7.81 7.51
N PRO A 75 -7.38 -8.95 7.19
CA PRO A 75 -6.77 -9.16 5.88
C PRO A 75 -7.82 -9.03 4.77
N HIS A 76 -7.46 -8.38 3.67
CA HIS A 76 -8.31 -8.41 2.48
C HIS A 76 -8.30 -9.83 1.89
N GLY A 77 -9.49 -10.44 1.82
CA GLY A 77 -9.71 -11.68 1.09
C GLY A 77 -9.96 -11.41 -0.39
N ILE A 78 -9.57 -12.35 -1.24
CA ILE A 78 -9.99 -12.41 -2.63
C ILE A 78 -11.03 -13.51 -2.73
N ASP A 79 -12.12 -13.27 -3.47
CA ASP A 79 -13.07 -14.32 -3.82
C ASP A 79 -12.37 -15.32 -4.74
N VAL A 80 -12.06 -16.49 -4.20
CA VAL A 80 -11.31 -17.53 -4.91
C VAL A 80 -12.18 -18.16 -6.00
N GLU A 81 -13.49 -18.25 -5.79
CA GLU A 81 -14.41 -18.87 -6.75
C GLU A 81 -14.64 -17.95 -7.95
N GLY A 82 -14.84 -16.64 -7.71
CA GLY A 82 -15.01 -15.65 -8.77
C GLY A 82 -13.75 -15.37 -9.60
N TYR A 83 -12.57 -15.68 -9.09
CA TYR A 83 -11.27 -15.46 -9.75
C TYR A 83 -10.52 -16.76 -10.09
N ASP A 84 -11.21 -17.91 -10.14
CA ASP A 84 -10.59 -19.17 -10.52
C ASP A 84 -10.13 -19.15 -12.00
N PRO A 85 -8.82 -19.20 -12.27
CA PRO A 85 -8.29 -19.17 -13.63
C PRO A 85 -8.59 -20.45 -14.44
N ILE A 86 -8.98 -21.53 -13.78
CA ILE A 86 -9.40 -22.78 -14.40
C ILE A 86 -10.86 -22.68 -14.83
N ALA A 87 -11.74 -22.18 -13.95
CA ALA A 87 -13.16 -22.00 -14.24
C ALA A 87 -13.42 -20.85 -15.22
N TYR A 88 -12.63 -19.77 -15.17
CA TYR A 88 -12.79 -18.57 -16.00
C TYR A 88 -11.48 -18.21 -16.75
N PRO A 89 -11.10 -18.99 -17.78
CA PRO A 89 -9.86 -18.75 -18.51
C PRO A 89 -9.94 -17.45 -19.32
N LEU A 90 -9.01 -16.52 -19.05
CA LEU A 90 -8.84 -15.31 -19.85
C LEU A 90 -8.09 -15.61 -21.16
N PRO A 91 -8.37 -14.87 -22.25
CA PRO A 91 -7.65 -15.03 -23.50
C PRO A 91 -6.15 -14.78 -23.29
N LYS A 92 -5.34 -15.59 -23.96
CA LYS A 92 -3.88 -15.46 -23.93
C LYS A 92 -3.49 -14.08 -24.45
N PRO A 93 -2.69 -13.30 -23.71
CA PRO A 93 -2.23 -12.01 -24.19
C PRO A 93 -1.42 -12.16 -25.48
N GLU A 94 -1.65 -11.26 -26.43
CA GLU A 94 -0.90 -11.21 -27.67
C GLU A 94 0.54 -10.74 -27.42
N GLY A 95 1.50 -11.24 -28.20
CA GLY A 95 2.90 -10.81 -28.15
C GLY A 95 3.75 -11.39 -27.02
N LEU A 96 3.23 -12.34 -26.24
CA LEU A 96 4.01 -13.08 -25.24
C LEU A 96 4.65 -14.34 -25.84
N ASP A 97 5.95 -14.49 -25.59
CA ASP A 97 6.72 -15.69 -25.93
C ASP A 97 6.62 -16.72 -24.79
N TYR A 98 5.76 -17.72 -24.98
CA TYR A 98 5.47 -18.75 -23.98
C TYR A 98 6.57 -19.82 -23.85
N THR A 99 7.65 -19.73 -24.64
CA THR A 99 8.84 -20.58 -24.45
C THR A 99 9.76 -20.06 -23.34
N LYS A 100 9.48 -18.86 -22.82
CA LYS A 100 10.21 -18.22 -21.73
C LYS A 100 9.36 -18.15 -20.47
N SER A 101 10.03 -18.13 -19.32
CA SER A 101 9.39 -17.87 -18.04
C SER A 101 8.85 -16.43 -18.00
N ILE A 102 7.56 -16.28 -17.71
CA ILE A 102 6.87 -14.99 -17.61
C ILE A 102 6.79 -14.59 -16.14
N PHE A 103 7.29 -13.40 -15.81
CA PHE A 103 7.19 -12.81 -14.46
C PHE A 103 6.23 -11.60 -14.51
N PRO A 104 4.91 -11.81 -14.31
CA PRO A 104 3.95 -10.73 -14.35
C PRO A 104 4.11 -9.83 -13.11
N PHE A 105 4.09 -8.51 -13.32
CA PHE A 105 4.05 -7.53 -12.26
C PHE A 105 2.82 -6.64 -12.45
N CYS A 106 1.95 -6.60 -11.44
CA CYS A 106 0.78 -5.72 -11.43
C CYS A 106 0.94 -4.71 -10.29
N GLY A 107 1.22 -3.46 -10.63
CA GLY A 107 1.36 -2.38 -9.65
C GLY A 107 1.39 -1.02 -10.35
N ARG A 108 0.93 0.04 -9.68
CA ARG A 108 1.12 1.41 -10.20
C ARG A 108 2.59 1.79 -10.09
N LYS A 109 3.14 2.35 -11.17
CA LYS A 109 4.44 3.03 -11.13
C LYS A 109 4.34 4.26 -10.22
N ASN A 110 4.81 4.13 -8.99
CA ASN A 110 4.97 5.26 -8.09
C ASN A 110 6.42 5.76 -8.18
N LEU A 111 6.59 7.05 -8.48
CA LEU A 111 7.87 7.76 -8.71
C LEU A 111 8.91 7.67 -7.56
N ALA A 112 8.60 7.03 -6.43
CA ALA A 112 9.47 6.96 -5.25
C ALA A 112 10.49 5.82 -5.27
N SER A 113 10.43 4.92 -6.26
CA SER A 113 11.35 3.79 -6.35
C SER A 113 12.08 3.86 -7.68
N GLY A 114 13.39 4.13 -7.64
CA GLY A 114 14.29 4.23 -8.81
C GLY A 114 14.49 2.91 -9.56
N TRP A 115 13.43 2.15 -9.75
CA TRP A 115 13.40 0.95 -10.56
C TRP A 115 12.92 1.33 -11.96
N ASN A 116 13.87 1.40 -12.89
CA ASN A 116 13.57 1.45 -14.31
C ASN A 116 13.03 0.09 -14.75
N PHE A 117 11.72 -0.08 -14.66
CA PHE A 117 11.03 -1.17 -15.34
C PHE A 117 10.36 -0.60 -16.58
N SER A 118 10.89 -1.00 -17.74
CA SER A 118 10.21 -0.82 -19.03
C SER A 118 8.88 -1.55 -18.95
N SER A 119 7.80 -0.78 -19.03
CA SER A 119 6.44 -1.31 -19.24
C SER A 119 5.94 -0.55 -20.44
N ARG A 120 5.94 -1.20 -21.61
CA ARG A 120 4.96 -0.86 -22.62
C ARG A 120 3.75 -1.73 -22.30
N CYS A 121 2.72 -1.09 -21.78
CA CYS A 121 1.36 -1.56 -21.99
C CYS A 121 0.96 -1.16 -23.41
#